data_AF-A0A1L0E0D4-F1
#
_entry.id   AF-A0A1L0E0D4-F1
#
_cell.length_a   1.000
_cell.length_b   1.000
_cell.length_c   1.000
_cell.angle_alpha   90.00
_cell.angle_beta   90.00
_cell.angle_gamma   90.00
#
_symmetry.space_group_name_H-M   'P 1'
#
loop_
_entity.id
_entity.type
_entity.pdbx_description
1 polymer ?
#
loop_
_entity_poly.entity_id
_entity_poly.type
_entity_poly.pdbx_seq_one_letter_code
_entity_poly.pdbx_strand_id
1 'polypeptide(L)'
;MARKKENIIEQLYEVTGWFWPVGLTITLVMAVLTMLSINWCLSASPSGYVAEAIAPLLLVRWLMPVVLTVFTLFFANKTYVTWKGL
;
A
#
# COMPACT_ATOMS: atom_id res chain seq x y z
N MET A 1 -1.33 41.38 6.12
CA MET A 1 -1.10 40.53 7.31
C MET A 1 -2.34 39.70 7.58
N ALA A 2 -2.50 38.58 6.87
CA ALA A 2 -3.56 37.61 7.12
C ALA A 2 -2.99 36.48 7.98
N ARG A 3 -3.70 36.21 9.06
CA ARG A 3 -3.24 35.58 10.30
C ARG A 3 -3.60 34.09 10.25
N LYS A 4 -2.59 33.22 10.43
CA LYS A 4 -2.68 31.98 11.23
C LYS A 4 -3.64 30.88 10.72
N LYS A 5 -3.31 30.30 9.56
CA LYS A 5 -3.53 28.87 9.28
C LYS A 5 -2.17 28.19 9.07
N GLU A 6 -1.27 28.40 10.03
CA GLU A 6 -0.09 27.54 10.16
C GLU A 6 -0.62 26.13 10.39
N ASN A 7 -0.59 25.36 9.32
CA ASN A 7 -1.19 24.05 9.24
C ASN A 7 -0.45 23.15 10.22
N ILE A 8 -1.18 22.45 11.08
CA ILE A 8 -0.65 21.29 11.84
C ILE A 8 0.11 20.33 10.90
N ILE A 9 -0.26 20.31 9.62
CA ILE A 9 0.41 19.58 8.53
C ILE A 9 1.83 20.11 8.24
N GLU A 10 2.04 21.43 8.18
CA GLU A 10 3.38 22.03 8.00
C GLU A 10 4.27 21.80 9.22
N GLN A 11 3.70 21.86 10.43
CA GLN A 11 4.44 21.54 11.66
C GLN A 11 4.79 20.04 11.77
N LEU A 12 3.93 19.14 11.30
CA LEU A 12 4.26 17.72 11.13
C LEU A 12 5.37 17.53 10.08
N TYR A 13 5.35 18.33 9.02
CA TYR A 13 6.36 18.33 7.95
C TYR A 13 7.75 18.74 8.45
N GLU A 14 7.84 19.81 9.25
CA GLU A 14 9.10 20.28 9.84
C GLU A 14 9.63 19.37 10.96
N VAL A 15 8.73 18.75 11.77
CA VAL A 15 9.13 17.85 12.86
C VAL A 15 9.59 16.48 12.34
N THR A 16 9.20 16.07 11.13
CA THR A 16 9.50 14.74 10.58
C THR A 16 10.29 14.80 9.28
N GLY A 17 11.49 15.40 9.25
CA GLY A 17 12.42 15.28 8.10
C GLY A 17 12.69 13.83 7.59
N TRP A 18 12.17 12.83 8.30
CA TRP A 18 12.13 11.40 8.00
C TRP A 18 10.80 10.88 7.39
N PHE A 19 9.77 11.69 7.15
CA PHE A 19 8.48 11.21 6.62
C PHE A 19 8.62 10.63 5.20
N TRP A 20 9.47 11.25 4.37
CA TRP A 20 9.80 10.73 3.05
C TRP A 20 10.48 9.35 3.08
N PRO A 21 11.61 9.14 3.81
CA PRO A 21 12.24 7.82 3.86
C PRO A 21 11.38 6.76 4.56
N VAL A 22 10.57 7.14 5.56
CA VAL A 22 9.62 6.24 6.22
C VAL A 22 8.50 5.83 5.25
N GLY A 23 7.90 6.79 4.54
CA GLY A 23 6.88 6.51 3.52
C GLY A 23 7.40 5.64 2.37
N LEU A 24 8.63 5.88 1.93
CA LEU A 24 9.30 5.06 0.92
C LEU A 24 9.56 3.63 1.42
N THR A 25 10.00 3.47 2.67
CA THR A 25 10.24 2.15 3.27
C THR A 25 8.93 1.37 3.39
N ILE A 26 7.85 2.01 3.86
CA ILE A 26 6.52 1.40 3.92
C ILE A 26 6.04 1.00 2.52
N THR A 27 6.25 1.85 1.52
CA THR A 27 5.90 1.56 0.12
C THR A 27 6.65 0.33 -0.41
N LEU A 28 7.95 0.22 -0.14
CA LEU A 28 8.76 -0.94 -0.54
C LEU A 28 8.31 -2.22 0.17
N VAL A 29 8.03 -2.16 1.47
CA VAL A 29 7.51 -3.31 2.23
C VAL A 29 6.17 -3.78 1.63
N MET A 30 5.26 -2.85 1.34
CA MET A 30 3.96 -3.18 0.76
C MET A 30 4.10 -3.75 -0.67
N ALA A 31 5.05 -3.26 -1.47
CA ALA A 31 5.35 -3.82 -2.77
C ALA A 31 5.86 -5.28 -2.68
N VAL A 32 6.75 -5.58 -1.74
CA VAL A 32 7.23 -6.95 -1.49
C VAL A 32 6.09 -7.87 -1.04
N LEU A 33 5.26 -7.41 -0.10
CA LEU A 33 4.08 -8.15 0.35
C LEU A 33 3.10 -8.40 -0.79
N THR A 34 2.91 -7.42 -1.69
CA THR A 34 2.09 -7.56 -2.89
C THR A 34 2.64 -8.67 -3.78
N MET A 35 3.95 -8.66 -4.05
CA MET A 35 4.60 -9.69 -4.87
C MET A 35 4.47 -11.10 -4.25
N LEU A 36 4.67 -11.23 -2.93
CA LEU A 36 4.49 -12.48 -2.21
C LEU A 36 3.03 -12.96 -2.27
N SER A 37 2.06 -12.05 -2.12
CA SER A 37 0.64 -12.38 -2.20
C SER A 37 0.23 -12.84 -3.61
N ILE A 38 0.78 -12.23 -4.67
CA ILE A 38 0.56 -12.66 -6.05
C ILE A 38 1.19 -14.04 -6.27
N ASN A 39 2.41 -14.27 -5.79
CA ASN A 39 3.07 -15.57 -5.94
C ASN A 39 2.27 -16.69 -5.23
N TRP A 40 1.74 -16.41 -4.05
CA TRP A 40 0.82 -17.31 -3.36
C TRP A 40 -0.47 -17.54 -4.16
N CYS A 41 -1.01 -16.48 -4.78
CA CYS A 41 -2.19 -16.59 -5.64
C CYS A 41 -1.94 -17.38 -6.93
N LEU A 42 -0.71 -17.47 -7.42
CA LEU A 42 -0.37 -18.23 -8.62
C LEU A 42 0.06 -19.66 -8.31
N SER A 43 0.68 -19.91 -7.17
CA SER A 43 1.24 -21.21 -6.80
C SER A 43 0.18 -22.24 -6.38
N ALA A 44 -1.01 -21.80 -6.00
CA ALA A 44 -2.08 -22.68 -5.57
C ALA A 44 -3.08 -22.90 -6.72
N SER A 45 -2.87 -23.99 -7.46
CA SER A 45 -3.77 -24.57 -8.47
C SER A 45 -4.46 -25.82 -7.91
N PRO A 46 -5.54 -25.66 -7.13
CA PRO A 46 -6.30 -26.81 -6.66
C PRO A 46 -6.96 -27.49 -7.86
N SER A 47 -6.86 -28.83 -7.92
CA SER A 47 -7.50 -29.67 -8.94
C SER A 47 -8.50 -30.63 -8.30
N GLY A 48 -9.56 -30.98 -9.04
CA GLY A 48 -10.61 -31.92 -8.60
C GLY A 48 -11.89 -31.25 -8.08
N TYR A 49 -12.88 -32.07 -7.70
CA TYR A 49 -14.24 -31.65 -7.29
C TYR A 49 -14.25 -30.67 -6.11
N VAL A 50 -13.29 -30.80 -5.19
CA VAL A 50 -13.12 -29.91 -4.04
C VAL A 50 -12.67 -28.51 -4.48
N ALA A 51 -11.92 -28.39 -5.60
CA ALA A 51 -11.46 -27.12 -6.14
C ALA A 51 -12.60 -26.26 -6.70
N GLU A 52 -13.58 -26.90 -7.34
CA GLU A 52 -14.79 -26.22 -7.85
C GLU A 52 -15.66 -25.71 -6.70
N ALA A 53 -15.77 -26.47 -5.60
CA ALA A 53 -16.53 -26.07 -4.42
C ALA A 53 -15.90 -24.88 -3.67
N ILE A 54 -14.56 -24.74 -3.69
CA ILE A 54 -13.83 -23.62 -3.06
C ILE A 54 -13.45 -22.50 -4.05
N ALA A 55 -13.86 -22.60 -5.32
CA ALA A 55 -13.58 -21.59 -6.34
C ALA A 55 -13.95 -20.15 -5.95
N PRO A 56 -15.08 -19.87 -5.27
CA PRO A 56 -15.41 -18.52 -4.81
C PRO A 56 -14.41 -17.99 -3.75
N LEU A 57 -13.94 -18.87 -2.86
CA LEU A 57 -12.91 -18.56 -1.87
C LEU A 57 -11.56 -18.27 -2.52
N LEU A 58 -11.26 -18.93 -3.65
CA LEU A 58 -10.07 -18.63 -4.46
C LEU A 58 -10.15 -17.28 -5.18
N LEU A 59 -11.36 -16.76 -5.47
CA LEU A 59 -11.54 -15.40 -6.00
C LEU A 59 -11.34 -14.35 -4.90
N VAL A 60 -11.86 -14.59 -3.68
CA VAL A 60 -11.62 -13.73 -2.51
C VAL A 60 -10.13 -13.59 -2.21
N ARG A 61 -9.34 -14.64 -2.51
CA ARG A 61 -7.87 -14.62 -2.41
C ARG A 61 -7.23 -13.45 -3.16
N TRP A 62 -7.77 -13.08 -4.32
CA TRP A 62 -7.25 -11.98 -5.14
C TRP A 62 -7.56 -10.60 -4.56
N LEU A 63 -8.42 -10.48 -3.55
CA LEU A 63 -8.64 -9.22 -2.86
C LEU A 63 -7.40 -8.78 -2.06
N MET A 64 -6.60 -9.73 -1.54
CA MET A 64 -5.36 -9.43 -0.80
C MET A 64 -4.36 -8.60 -1.63
N PRO A 65 -3.90 -9.05 -2.81
CA PRO A 65 -2.97 -8.27 -3.63
C PRO A 65 -3.58 -6.94 -4.10
N VAL A 66 -4.89 -6.90 -4.37
CA VAL A 66 -5.59 -5.65 -4.77
C VAL A 66 -5.53 -4.62 -3.64
N VAL A 67 -5.87 -5.01 -2.42
CA VAL A 67 -5.83 -4.12 -1.25
C VAL A 67 -4.41 -3.63 -0.99
N LEU A 68 -3.40 -4.53 -1.03
CA LEU A 68 -1.99 -4.15 -0.85
C LEU A 68 -1.50 -3.18 -1.93
N THR A 69 -1.92 -3.38 -3.18
CA THR A 69 -1.58 -2.47 -4.28
C THR A 69 -2.18 -1.07 -4.06
N VAL A 70 -3.45 -0.99 -3.64
CA VAL A 70 -4.10 0.29 -3.32
C VAL A 70 -3.38 1.01 -2.19
N PHE A 71 -3.02 0.30 -1.11
CA PHE A 71 -2.23 0.88 -0.02
C PHE A 71 -0.84 1.33 -0.49
N THR A 72 -0.18 0.54 -1.32
CA THR A 72 1.13 0.90 -1.90
C THR A 72 1.03 2.20 -2.70
N LEU A 73 0.01 2.34 -3.55
CA LEU A 73 -0.22 3.56 -4.33
C LEU A 73 -0.56 4.77 -3.44
N PHE A 74 -1.34 4.56 -2.39
CA PHE A 74 -1.67 5.62 -1.43
C PHE A 74 -0.42 6.17 -0.73
N PHE A 75 0.41 5.28 -0.18
CA PHE A 75 1.66 5.68 0.47
C PHE A 75 2.69 6.24 -0.51
N ALA A 76 2.79 5.68 -1.72
CA ALA A 76 3.65 6.22 -2.77
C ALA A 76 3.25 7.65 -3.14
N ASN A 77 1.95 7.92 -3.31
CA ASN A 77 1.46 9.25 -3.62
C ASN A 77 1.73 10.25 -2.48
N LYS A 78 1.47 9.86 -1.22
CA LYS A 78 1.78 10.70 -0.06
C LYS A 78 3.28 10.99 0.07
N THR A 79 4.11 9.99 -0.16
CA THR A 79 5.58 10.12 -0.18
C THR A 79 6.03 11.06 -1.29
N TYR A 80 5.44 10.93 -2.49
CA TYR A 80 5.76 11.80 -3.64
C TYR A 80 5.37 13.26 -3.40
N VAL A 81 4.18 13.52 -2.87
CA VAL A 81 3.74 14.86 -2.48
C VAL A 81 4.70 15.46 -1.45
N THR A 82 5.08 14.66 -0.45
CA THR A 82 6.04 15.07 0.60
C THR A 82 7.43 15.35 0.02
N TRP A 83 7.88 14.57 -0.98
CA TRP A 83 9.16 14.80 -1.64
C TRP A 83 9.18 16.10 -2.44
N LYS A 84 8.05 16.40 -3.09
CA LYS A 84 7.92 17.54 -3.99
C LYS A 84 7.71 18.88 -3.25
N GLY A 85 7.50 18.85 -1.93
CA GLY A 85 7.29 20.06 -1.14
C GLY A 85 5.93 20.73 -1.40
N LEU A 86 4.92 19.95 -1.82
CA LEU A 86 3.53 20.40 -2.06
C LEU A 86 2.64 19.97 -0.90
#